data_AF-A0AAX4JDN8-F1
#
_entry.id   AF-A0AAX4JDN8-F1
#
_cell.length_a   1.000
_cell.length_b   1.000
_cell.length_c   1.000
_cell.angle_alpha   90.00
_cell.angle_beta   90.00
_cell.angle_gamma   90.00
#
_symmetry.space_group_name_H-M   'P 1'
#
loop_
_entity.id
_entity.type
_entity.pdbx_description
1 polymer ?
#
loop_
_entity_poly.entity_id
_entity_poly.type
_entity_poly.pdbx_seq_one_letter_code
_entity_poly.pdbx_strand_id
1 'polypeptide(L)'
;MENTKFADILKSYESKVEGTSYEIIKKDADEISLINNDVDRTYFLSVNKNEKFKKNFLIRILRDLLNEIPVPYIQGMSEICAVFVFYYFAPDSGKFYAHVKKETEEKTENVEIDDETYKKVKKSLKDKYEKVRIVITNVIIRKYEPLIKDNFKLYKEYNLVFDAMMKRRGIKLKDYESLSYMASVLTFFYRNVTCMEDAYKIYEIILSCPPSTPFLLLVVYYDTISNKKNIESVDDNLYKSVIALEDEFMKILDEIKSGKKCFLKKHAVLIGGAIGFIAAVAAYKYNKRSDE
;
A
#
# COMPACT_ATOMS: atom_id res chain seq x y z
N MET A 1 -14.53 18.59 -9.56
CA MET A 1 -13.48 19.05 -8.62
C MET A 1 -12.97 17.81 -7.90
N GLU A 2 -12.04 17.10 -8.51
CA GLU A 2 -11.66 15.76 -8.06
C GLU A 2 -10.27 15.82 -7.39
N ASN A 3 -10.22 15.45 -6.12
CA ASN A 3 -8.98 15.13 -5.37
C ASN A 3 -7.98 16.27 -5.11
N THR A 4 -8.42 17.53 -5.08
CA THR A 4 -7.55 18.69 -4.76
C THR A 4 -6.81 18.51 -3.42
N LYS A 5 -7.47 17.93 -2.41
CA LYS A 5 -6.87 17.66 -1.09
C LYS A 5 -5.78 16.59 -1.14
N PHE A 6 -6.00 15.49 -1.84
CA PHE A 6 -4.98 14.44 -2.04
C PHE A 6 -3.74 15.01 -2.76
N ALA A 7 -3.96 15.82 -3.80
CA ALA A 7 -2.88 16.53 -4.50
C ALA A 7 -2.07 17.44 -3.56
N ASP A 8 -2.76 18.19 -2.70
CA ASP A 8 -2.12 19.10 -1.75
C ASP A 8 -1.28 18.36 -0.71
N ILE A 9 -1.75 17.20 -0.23
CA ILE A 9 -0.99 16.37 0.71
C ILE A 9 0.25 15.77 0.05
N LEU A 10 0.13 15.32 -1.21
CA LEU A 10 1.25 14.77 -1.97
C LEU A 10 2.41 15.74 -2.13
N LYS A 11 2.16 17.06 -2.19
CA LYS A 11 3.23 18.08 -2.28
C LYS A 11 4.26 17.92 -1.16
N SER A 12 3.85 17.51 0.04
CA SER A 12 4.74 17.26 1.18
C SER A 12 5.61 15.99 1.06
N TYR A 13 5.36 15.18 0.03
CA TYR A 13 6.12 13.97 -0.29
C TYR A 13 6.90 14.09 -1.61
N GLU A 14 6.74 15.18 -2.38
CA GLU A 14 7.40 15.34 -3.68
C GLU A 14 8.89 15.74 -3.59
N SER A 15 9.35 16.21 -2.43
CA SER A 15 10.71 16.69 -2.23
C SER A 15 11.59 15.67 -1.53
N LYS A 16 12.90 15.68 -1.84
CA LYS A 16 13.89 14.92 -1.08
C LYS A 16 13.97 15.46 0.35
N VAL A 17 14.02 14.55 1.31
CA VAL A 17 14.12 14.84 2.73
C VAL A 17 15.57 14.67 3.16
N GLU A 18 16.08 15.64 3.91
CA GLU A 18 17.42 15.57 4.47
C GLU A 18 17.61 14.31 5.34
N GLY A 19 18.76 13.64 5.19
CA GLY A 19 19.07 12.39 5.89
C GLY A 19 18.50 11.12 5.24
N THR A 20 17.68 11.23 4.20
CA THR A 20 17.18 10.07 3.44
C THR A 20 18.02 9.83 2.19
N SER A 21 18.44 8.57 1.96
CA SER A 21 19.07 8.18 0.70
C SER A 21 18.03 7.98 -0.40
N TYR A 22 18.28 8.53 -1.59
CA TYR A 22 17.47 8.35 -2.80
C TYR A 22 18.27 7.69 -3.94
N GLU A 23 19.45 7.16 -3.62
CA GLU A 23 20.28 6.44 -4.59
C GLU A 23 19.61 5.12 -4.96
N ILE A 24 19.61 4.78 -6.25
CA ILE A 24 19.02 3.52 -6.72
C ILE A 24 19.84 2.37 -6.15
N ILE A 25 19.19 1.51 -5.36
CA ILE A 25 19.81 0.29 -4.85
C ILE A 25 19.44 -0.85 -5.78
N LYS A 26 20.44 -1.58 -6.28
CA LYS A 26 20.23 -2.76 -7.10
C LYS A 26 19.57 -3.86 -6.25
N LYS A 27 18.36 -4.26 -6.65
CA LYS A 27 17.62 -5.37 -6.04
C LYS A 27 18.29 -6.70 -6.37
N ASP A 28 18.24 -7.65 -5.45
CA ASP A 28 18.66 -9.02 -5.71
C ASP A 28 17.61 -9.80 -6.52
N ALA A 29 17.96 -11.01 -6.98
CA ALA A 29 17.10 -11.80 -7.86
C ALA A 29 15.79 -12.24 -7.17
N ASP A 30 15.83 -12.52 -5.87
CA ASP A 30 14.66 -12.97 -5.11
C ASP A 30 13.68 -11.80 -4.92
N GLU A 31 14.20 -10.62 -4.58
CA GLU A 31 13.42 -9.39 -4.46
C GLU A 31 12.81 -8.99 -5.81
N ILE A 32 13.56 -9.07 -6.90
CA ILE A 32 13.05 -8.83 -8.27
C ILE A 32 11.91 -9.81 -8.60
N SER A 33 12.10 -11.11 -8.31
CA SER A 33 11.06 -12.11 -8.55
C SER A 33 9.80 -11.81 -7.73
N LEU A 34 9.96 -11.39 -6.47
CA LEU A 34 8.86 -11.03 -5.59
C LEU A 34 8.10 -9.80 -6.12
N ILE A 35 8.81 -8.75 -6.53
CA ILE A 35 8.24 -7.55 -7.16
C ILE A 35 7.43 -7.96 -8.38
N ASN A 36 8.00 -8.74 -9.29
CA ASN A 36 7.32 -9.16 -10.51
C ASN A 36 6.01 -9.91 -10.22
N ASN A 37 6.07 -10.89 -9.32
CA ASN A 37 4.91 -11.68 -8.94
C ASN A 37 3.79 -10.84 -8.32
N ASP A 38 4.12 -9.84 -7.49
CA ASP A 38 3.12 -8.96 -6.89
C ASP A 38 2.56 -7.94 -7.89
N VAL A 39 3.42 -7.34 -8.71
CA VAL A 39 3.01 -6.38 -9.75
C VAL A 39 2.07 -7.04 -10.75
N ASP A 40 2.35 -8.26 -11.20
CA ASP A 40 1.49 -8.99 -12.15
C ASP A 40 0.09 -9.27 -11.60
N ARG A 41 -0.01 -9.42 -10.27
CA ARG A 41 -1.28 -9.62 -9.55
C ARG A 41 -1.95 -8.32 -9.14
N THR A 42 -1.27 -7.18 -9.27
CA THR A 42 -1.79 -5.88 -8.86
C THR A 42 -2.87 -5.40 -9.83
N TYR A 43 -4.04 -5.09 -9.29
CA TYR A 43 -5.17 -4.54 -10.05
C TYR A 43 -5.22 -3.03 -9.87
N PHE A 44 -5.46 -2.27 -10.94
CA PHE A 44 -5.70 -0.83 -10.89
C PHE A 44 -7.22 -0.56 -10.86
N LEU A 45 -7.74 -0.06 -9.73
CA LEU A 45 -9.18 -0.01 -9.42
C LEU A 45 -10.05 0.66 -10.50
N SER A 46 -9.58 1.76 -11.11
CA SER A 46 -10.33 2.53 -12.11
C SER A 46 -9.80 2.34 -13.54
N VAL A 47 -9.16 1.20 -13.84
CA VAL A 47 -8.81 0.80 -15.22
C VAL A 47 -9.80 -0.26 -15.70
N ASN A 48 -10.50 0.03 -16.80
CA ASN A 48 -11.40 -0.94 -17.41
C ASN A 48 -10.59 -2.12 -17.96
N LYS A 49 -11.13 -3.35 -17.83
CA LYS A 49 -10.50 -4.58 -18.37
C LYS A 49 -10.21 -4.50 -19.87
N ASN A 50 -10.96 -3.68 -20.60
CA ASN A 50 -10.78 -3.45 -22.04
C ASN A 50 -9.64 -2.46 -22.35
N GLU A 51 -9.19 -1.64 -21.39
CA GLU A 51 -8.07 -0.70 -21.56
C GLU A 51 -6.71 -1.40 -21.39
N LYS A 52 -6.44 -2.45 -22.18
CA LYS A 52 -5.23 -3.29 -22.08
C LYS A 52 -3.94 -2.48 -22.13
N PHE A 53 -3.85 -1.52 -23.06
CA PHE A 53 -2.69 -0.65 -23.20
C PHE A 53 -2.40 0.12 -21.90
N LYS A 54 -3.42 0.79 -21.36
CA LYS A 54 -3.30 1.59 -20.13
C LYS A 54 -2.87 0.71 -18.96
N LYS A 55 -3.49 -0.47 -18.81
CA LYS A 55 -3.09 -1.44 -17.79
C LYS A 55 -1.62 -1.83 -17.93
N ASN A 56 -1.20 -2.27 -19.12
CA ASN A 56 0.17 -2.73 -19.37
C ASN A 56 1.20 -1.61 -19.16
N PHE A 57 0.87 -0.39 -19.59
CA PHE A 57 1.70 0.80 -19.38
C PHE A 57 1.90 1.09 -17.89
N LEU A 58 0.82 1.13 -17.10
CA LEU A 58 0.90 1.37 -15.66
C LEU A 58 1.61 0.24 -14.91
N ILE A 59 1.42 -1.02 -15.31
CA ILE A 59 2.15 -2.19 -14.79
C ILE A 59 3.66 -2.05 -15.02
N ARG A 60 4.09 -1.67 -16.24
CA ARG A 60 5.51 -1.48 -16.56
C ARG A 60 6.12 -0.34 -15.71
N ILE A 61 5.43 0.79 -15.59
CA ILE A 61 5.85 1.91 -14.73
C ILE A 61 5.98 1.47 -13.27
N LEU A 62 4.98 0.76 -12.74
CA LEU A 62 4.97 0.28 -11.36
C LEU A 62 6.16 -0.65 -11.10
N ARG A 63 6.43 -1.59 -12.00
CA ARG A 63 7.57 -2.51 -11.91
C ARG A 63 8.89 -1.75 -11.89
N ASP A 64 9.07 -0.78 -12.78
CA ASP A 64 10.29 0.01 -12.86
C ASP A 64 10.53 0.81 -11.58
N LEU A 65 9.51 1.52 -11.10
CA LEU A 65 9.62 2.33 -9.89
C LEU A 65 9.96 1.47 -8.67
N LEU A 66 9.33 0.31 -8.50
CA LEU A 66 9.61 -0.60 -7.38
C LEU A 66 11.04 -1.18 -7.42
N ASN A 67 11.60 -1.38 -8.62
CA ASN A 67 12.99 -1.81 -8.76
C ASN A 67 14.00 -0.68 -8.49
N GLU A 68 13.59 0.59 -8.58
CA GLU A 68 14.47 1.76 -8.48
C GLU A 68 14.40 2.50 -7.13
N ILE A 69 13.47 2.14 -6.25
CA ILE A 69 13.38 2.72 -4.91
C ILE A 69 14.51 2.23 -3.98
N PRO A 70 15.00 3.08 -3.08
CA PRO A 70 16.14 2.80 -2.19
C PRO A 70 15.77 1.98 -0.96
N VAL A 71 14.58 1.37 -0.91
CA VAL A 71 14.06 0.64 0.26
C VAL A 71 13.78 -0.81 -0.12
N PRO A 72 14.09 -1.80 0.74
CA PRO A 72 13.76 -3.20 0.49
C PRO A 72 12.26 -3.38 0.23
N TYR A 73 11.94 -4.16 -0.79
CA TYR A 73 10.57 -4.49 -1.16
C TYR A 73 10.00 -5.52 -0.19
N ILE A 74 8.79 -5.25 0.28
CA ILE A 74 7.98 -6.17 1.07
C ILE A 74 6.68 -6.43 0.32
N GLN A 75 6.21 -7.67 0.40
CA GLN A 75 4.98 -8.10 -0.26
C GLN A 75 3.80 -7.17 0.07
N GLY A 76 3.05 -6.76 -0.96
CA GLY A 76 1.93 -5.82 -0.85
C GLY A 76 2.29 -4.35 -1.07
N MET A 77 3.58 -3.99 -1.12
CA MET A 77 4.00 -2.62 -1.48
C MET A 77 3.54 -2.22 -2.90
N SER A 78 3.37 -3.18 -3.82
CA SER A 78 2.87 -2.91 -5.16
C SER A 78 1.49 -2.25 -5.18
N GLU A 79 0.61 -2.63 -4.26
CA GLU A 79 -0.75 -2.08 -4.14
C GLU A 79 -0.71 -0.65 -3.58
N ILE A 80 0.18 -0.38 -2.62
CA ILE A 80 0.43 0.99 -2.14
C ILE A 80 0.94 1.87 -3.29
N CYS A 81 1.92 1.37 -4.03
CA CYS A 81 2.56 2.12 -5.09
C CYS A 81 1.65 2.32 -6.31
N ALA A 82 0.72 1.38 -6.57
CA ALA A 82 -0.25 1.47 -7.65
C ALA A 82 -1.13 2.74 -7.56
N VAL A 83 -1.48 3.19 -6.34
CA VAL A 83 -2.25 4.43 -6.14
C VAL A 83 -1.51 5.64 -6.70
N PHE A 84 -0.21 5.76 -6.40
CA PHE A 84 0.60 6.88 -6.89
C PHE A 84 0.87 6.75 -8.39
N VAL A 85 1.17 5.54 -8.88
CA VAL A 85 1.36 5.31 -10.31
C VAL A 85 0.11 5.68 -11.10
N PHE A 86 -1.07 5.28 -10.63
CA PHE A 86 -2.33 5.65 -11.26
C PHE A 86 -2.53 7.17 -11.22
N TYR A 87 -2.38 7.80 -10.05
CA TYR A 87 -2.56 9.25 -9.89
C TYR A 87 -1.71 10.06 -10.86
N TYR A 88 -0.41 9.75 -10.94
CA TYR A 88 0.50 10.51 -11.78
C TYR A 88 0.38 10.14 -13.26
N PHE A 89 0.29 8.86 -13.63
CA PHE A 89 0.48 8.44 -15.03
C PHE A 89 -0.81 8.07 -15.77
N ALA A 90 -1.90 7.71 -15.07
CA ALA A 90 -3.15 7.35 -15.75
C ALA A 90 -3.76 8.49 -16.59
N PRO A 91 -3.73 9.77 -16.17
CA PRO A 91 -4.26 10.87 -16.99
C PRO A 91 -3.54 11.06 -18.33
N ASP A 92 -2.28 10.66 -18.43
CA ASP A 92 -1.48 10.82 -19.65
C ASP A 92 -1.46 9.56 -20.54
N SER A 93 -2.07 8.45 -20.11
CA SER A 93 -2.04 7.17 -20.84
C SER A 93 -2.58 7.27 -22.27
N GLY A 94 -3.60 8.10 -22.50
CA GLY A 94 -4.15 8.33 -23.84
C GLY A 94 -3.19 9.09 -24.77
N LYS A 95 -2.42 10.04 -24.24
CA LYS A 95 -1.39 10.75 -24.99
C LYS A 95 -0.26 9.80 -25.37
N PHE A 96 0.15 8.92 -24.45
CA PHE A 96 1.16 7.91 -24.73
C PHE A 96 0.70 6.90 -25.76
N TYR A 97 -0.55 6.44 -25.67
CA TYR A 97 -1.13 5.55 -26.69
C TYR A 97 -1.07 6.17 -28.08
N ALA A 98 -1.45 7.45 -28.21
CA ALA A 98 -1.38 8.17 -29.48
C ALA A 98 0.07 8.32 -30.00
N HIS A 99 1.05 8.48 -29.11
CA HIS A 99 2.46 8.54 -29.49
C HIS A 99 2.97 7.18 -29.98
N VAL A 100 2.72 6.10 -29.23
CA VAL A 100 3.14 4.74 -29.60
C VAL A 100 2.52 4.35 -30.93
N LYS A 101 1.23 4.59 -31.13
CA LYS A 101 0.53 4.29 -32.39
C LYS A 101 1.13 5.01 -33.60
N LYS A 102 1.67 6.22 -33.43
CA LYS A 102 2.35 6.95 -34.50
C LYS A 102 3.73 6.36 -34.81
N GLU A 103 4.44 5.88 -33.80
CA GLU A 103 5.78 5.30 -33.97
C GLU A 103 5.76 3.88 -34.53
N THR A 104 4.72 3.09 -34.22
CA THR A 104 4.64 1.68 -34.66
C THR A 104 3.94 1.49 -36.00
N GLU A 105 3.36 2.54 -36.59
CA GLU A 105 2.51 2.49 -37.79
C GLU A 105 1.33 1.48 -37.69
N GLU A 106 1.04 0.96 -36.49
CA GLU A 106 0.02 -0.06 -36.28
C GLU A 106 -1.39 0.55 -36.28
N LYS A 107 -2.26 0.00 -37.12
CA LYS A 107 -3.65 0.46 -37.26
C LYS A 107 -4.60 -0.12 -36.20
N THR A 108 -4.19 -1.15 -35.48
CA THR A 108 -5.02 -1.92 -34.55
C THR A 108 -5.12 -1.28 -33.16
N GLU A 109 -6.17 -1.61 -32.41
CA GLU A 109 -6.40 -1.13 -31.04
C GLU A 109 -5.61 -1.92 -29.97
N ASN A 110 -4.90 -2.97 -30.37
CA ASN A 110 -4.13 -3.86 -29.49
C ASN A 110 -2.62 -3.61 -29.63
N VAL A 111 -2.19 -2.35 -29.66
CA VAL A 111 -0.77 -2.01 -29.72
C VAL A 111 -0.10 -2.43 -28.41
N GLU A 112 0.82 -3.39 -28.47
CA GLU A 112 1.70 -3.72 -27.34
C GLU A 112 2.92 -2.79 -27.38
N ILE A 113 3.33 -2.28 -26.21
CA ILE A 113 4.50 -1.42 -26.12
C ILE A 113 5.73 -2.32 -26.05
N ASP A 114 6.49 -2.41 -27.14
CA ASP A 114 7.80 -3.05 -27.14
C ASP A 114 8.78 -2.35 -26.18
N ASP A 115 9.91 -2.99 -25.89
CA ASP A 115 10.86 -2.49 -24.90
C ASP A 115 11.65 -1.26 -25.36
N GLU A 116 11.87 -1.09 -26.67
CA GLU A 116 12.57 0.08 -27.20
C GLU A 116 11.69 1.33 -27.15
N THR A 117 10.44 1.18 -27.58
CA THR A 117 9.42 2.22 -27.51
C THR A 117 9.16 2.62 -26.06
N TYR A 118 9.04 1.63 -25.17
CA TYR A 118 8.89 1.90 -23.73
C TYR A 118 10.09 2.68 -23.17
N LYS A 119 11.33 2.33 -23.53
CA LYS A 119 12.53 3.09 -23.09
C LYS A 119 12.50 4.54 -23.54
N LYS A 120 12.06 4.82 -24.77
CA LYS A 120 11.91 6.20 -25.29
C LYS A 120 10.87 6.97 -24.48
N VAL A 121 9.70 6.37 -24.23
CA VAL A 121 8.64 6.97 -23.41
C VAL A 121 9.11 7.19 -21.96
N LYS A 122 9.79 6.22 -21.34
CA LYS A 122 10.36 6.38 -20.00
C LYS A 122 11.34 7.54 -19.95
N LYS A 123 12.21 7.67 -20.96
CA LYS A 123 13.18 8.78 -21.07
C LYS A 123 12.49 10.14 -21.19
N SER A 124 11.40 10.25 -21.95
CA SER A 124 10.63 11.51 -22.05
C SER A 124 9.89 11.87 -20.75
N LEU A 125 9.66 10.89 -19.88
CA LEU A 125 9.01 11.06 -18.58
C LEU A 125 9.97 11.09 -17.39
N LYS A 126 11.28 11.24 -17.62
CA LYS A 126 12.31 11.14 -16.59
C LYS A 126 11.99 11.94 -15.33
N ASP A 127 11.61 13.21 -15.47
CA ASP A 127 11.35 14.09 -14.31
C ASP A 127 10.11 13.65 -13.53
N LYS A 128 9.10 13.15 -14.23
CA LYS A 128 7.88 12.60 -13.63
C LYS A 128 8.18 11.27 -12.91
N TYR A 129 8.98 10.40 -13.53
CA TYR A 129 9.48 9.19 -12.91
C TYR A 129 10.24 9.47 -11.61
N GLU A 130 11.21 10.39 -11.65
CA GLU A 130 11.99 10.76 -10.47
C GLU A 130 11.10 11.33 -9.36
N LYS A 131 10.16 12.22 -9.71
CA LYS A 131 9.19 12.74 -8.75
C LYS A 131 8.39 11.61 -8.08
N VAL A 132 7.83 10.69 -8.85
CA VAL A 132 7.01 9.60 -8.30
C VAL A 132 7.87 8.63 -7.48
N ARG A 133 9.11 8.38 -7.90
CA ARG A 133 10.08 7.59 -7.12
C ARG A 133 10.35 8.21 -5.75
N ILE A 134 10.55 9.53 -5.70
CA ILE A 134 10.72 10.29 -4.45
C ILE A 134 9.45 10.19 -3.58
N VAL A 135 8.27 10.38 -4.16
CA VAL A 135 6.99 10.25 -3.45
C VAL A 135 6.84 8.87 -2.84
N ILE A 136 7.00 7.80 -3.62
CA ILE A 136 6.90 6.42 -3.14
C ILE A 136 7.90 6.18 -2.02
N THR A 137 9.16 6.57 -2.21
CA THR A 137 10.21 6.42 -1.19
C THR A 137 9.80 7.08 0.12
N ASN A 138 9.36 8.34 0.05
CA ASN A 138 8.95 9.10 1.22
C ASN A 138 7.72 8.50 1.90
N VAL A 139 6.73 8.03 1.14
CA VAL A 139 5.54 7.38 1.70
C VAL A 139 5.94 6.09 2.42
N ILE A 140 6.78 5.26 1.79
CA ILE A 140 7.22 4.01 2.39
C ILE A 140 7.99 4.27 3.68
N ILE A 141 9.01 5.11 3.67
CA ILE A 141 9.83 5.39 4.86
C ILE A 141 9.01 6.01 5.99
N ARG A 142 8.10 6.94 5.68
CA ARG A 142 7.36 7.71 6.71
C ARG A 142 6.15 6.98 7.26
N LYS A 143 5.51 6.11 6.47
CA LYS A 143 4.20 5.52 6.81
C LYS A 143 4.19 4.01 6.87
N TYR A 144 4.91 3.35 5.97
CA TYR A 144 4.89 1.89 5.86
C TYR A 144 6.00 1.24 6.68
N GLU A 145 7.24 1.66 6.48
CA GLU A 145 8.43 1.16 7.16
C GLU A 145 8.30 1.13 8.70
N PRO A 146 7.74 2.17 9.37
CA PRO A 146 7.59 2.15 10.82
C PRO A 146 6.76 0.97 11.33
N LEU A 147 5.81 0.46 10.52
CA LEU A 147 4.94 -0.65 10.89
C LEU A 147 5.63 -2.01 10.71
N ILE A 148 6.53 -2.14 9.75
CA ILE A 148 7.16 -3.41 9.35
C ILE A 148 8.55 -3.62 9.97
N LYS A 149 9.27 -2.53 10.28
CA LYS A 149 10.62 -2.61 10.84
C LYS A 149 10.62 -3.29 12.21
N ASP A 150 11.81 -3.73 12.63
CA ASP A 150 12.01 -4.43 13.91
C ASP A 150 11.08 -5.64 14.08
N ASN A 151 10.89 -6.42 13.01
CA ASN A 151 9.99 -7.57 12.97
C ASN A 151 8.55 -7.20 13.39
N PHE A 152 7.99 -6.19 12.73
CA PHE A 152 6.61 -5.71 12.94
C PHE A 152 6.31 -5.25 14.37
N LYS A 153 7.30 -4.71 15.09
CA LYS A 153 7.14 -4.35 16.51
C LYS A 153 6.02 -3.34 16.72
N LEU A 154 6.03 -2.23 15.98
CA LEU A 154 5.01 -1.18 16.10
C LEU A 154 3.63 -1.66 15.63
N TYR A 155 3.58 -2.44 14.55
CA TYR A 155 2.34 -3.06 14.09
C TYR A 155 1.72 -3.91 15.19
N LYS A 156 2.50 -4.78 15.84
CA LYS A 156 2.00 -5.65 16.94
C LYS A 156 1.47 -4.82 18.10
N GLU A 157 2.18 -3.76 18.47
CA GLU A 157 1.76 -2.83 19.53
C GLU A 157 0.42 -2.19 19.19
N TYR A 158 0.26 -1.65 17.98
CA TYR A 158 -0.99 -1.02 17.54
C TYR A 158 -2.12 -2.03 17.33
N ASN A 159 -1.82 -3.25 16.91
CA ASN A 159 -2.80 -4.33 16.80
C ASN A 159 -3.39 -4.72 18.17
N LEU A 160 -2.58 -4.69 19.23
CA LEU A 160 -3.07 -4.90 20.60
C LEU A 160 -4.00 -3.76 21.06
N VAL A 161 -3.72 -2.51 20.67
CA VAL A 161 -4.60 -1.38 20.94
C VAL A 161 -5.93 -1.55 20.21
N PHE A 162 -5.89 -1.91 18.92
CA PHE A 162 -7.07 -2.23 18.13
C PHE A 162 -7.92 -3.32 18.82
N ASP A 163 -7.32 -4.44 19.23
CA ASP A 163 -8.02 -5.51 19.94
C ASP A 163 -8.72 -5.03 21.22
N ALA A 164 -8.05 -4.16 21.98
CA ALA A 164 -8.62 -3.57 23.19
C ALA A 164 -9.78 -2.60 22.89
N MET A 165 -9.67 -1.79 21.83
CA MET A 165 -10.74 -0.91 21.36
C MET A 165 -11.98 -1.70 20.93
N MET A 166 -11.79 -2.81 20.19
CA MET A 166 -12.89 -3.68 19.75
C MET A 166 -13.57 -4.36 20.95
N LYS A 167 -12.78 -4.82 21.93
CA LYS A 167 -13.34 -5.40 23.17
C LYS A 167 -14.19 -4.42 23.96
N ARG A 168 -13.80 -3.15 24.05
CA ARG A 168 -14.61 -2.08 24.68
C ARG A 168 -15.94 -1.84 23.96
N ARG A 169 -16.00 -2.14 22.66
CA ARG A 169 -17.22 -2.08 21.84
C ARG A 169 -18.04 -3.37 21.89
N GLY A 170 -17.71 -4.32 22.76
CA GLY A 170 -18.39 -5.62 22.89
C GLY A 170 -18.00 -6.65 21.82
N ILE A 171 -17.03 -6.33 20.96
CA ILE A 171 -16.56 -7.21 19.89
C ILE A 171 -15.39 -8.05 20.41
N LYS A 172 -15.61 -9.36 20.55
CA LYS A 172 -14.59 -10.32 21.00
C LYS A 172 -13.96 -11.03 19.81
N LEU A 173 -12.85 -10.48 19.34
CA LEU A 173 -11.98 -11.15 18.38
C LEU A 173 -11.37 -12.40 19.01
N LYS A 174 -11.40 -13.52 18.29
CA LYS A 174 -10.69 -14.75 18.67
C LYS A 174 -9.18 -14.52 18.61
N ASP A 175 -8.41 -15.38 19.29
CA ASP A 175 -6.95 -15.32 19.26
C ASP A 175 -6.46 -15.30 17.79
N TYR A 176 -5.61 -14.32 17.46
CA TYR A 176 -5.06 -14.06 16.12
C TYR A 176 -6.02 -13.54 15.04
N GLU A 177 -7.32 -13.41 15.32
CA GLU A 177 -8.28 -12.92 14.33
C GLU A 177 -7.93 -11.50 13.87
N SER A 178 -7.37 -10.68 14.75
CA SER A 178 -6.89 -9.33 14.38
C SER A 178 -5.76 -9.31 13.37
N LEU A 179 -4.93 -10.37 13.33
CA LEU A 179 -3.90 -10.52 12.29
C LEU A 179 -4.49 -10.85 10.92
N SER A 180 -5.74 -11.32 10.85
CA SER A 180 -6.40 -11.54 9.55
C SER A 180 -6.61 -10.24 8.77
N TYR A 181 -6.62 -9.09 9.45
CA TYR A 181 -6.75 -7.76 8.85
C TYR A 181 -5.41 -7.11 8.49
N MET A 182 -4.29 -7.82 8.68
CA MET A 182 -2.94 -7.32 8.35
C MET A 182 -2.83 -6.89 6.89
N ALA A 183 -3.43 -7.66 5.98
CA ALA A 183 -3.45 -7.33 4.56
C ALA A 183 -4.20 -6.01 4.29
N SER A 184 -5.30 -5.74 5.00
CA SER A 184 -6.04 -4.48 4.88
C SER A 184 -5.16 -3.31 5.35
N VAL A 185 -4.56 -3.43 6.53
CA VAL A 185 -3.73 -2.39 7.12
C VAL A 185 -2.48 -2.11 6.29
N LEU A 186 -1.75 -3.15 5.89
CA LEU A 186 -0.48 -3.03 5.17
C LEU A 186 -0.62 -2.73 3.67
N THR A 187 -1.84 -2.67 3.14
CA THR A 187 -2.10 -2.16 1.79
C THR A 187 -2.82 -0.82 1.82
N PHE A 188 -2.89 -0.19 2.99
CA PHE A 188 -3.65 1.04 3.22
C PHE A 188 -5.10 0.93 2.72
N PHE A 189 -5.72 -0.22 2.96
CA PHE A 189 -7.07 -0.60 2.55
C PHE A 189 -7.31 -0.60 1.04
N TYR A 190 -6.26 -0.59 0.22
CA TYR A 190 -6.40 -0.67 -1.24
C TYR A 190 -7.18 -1.92 -1.68
N ARG A 191 -6.97 -3.04 -0.98
CA ARG A 191 -7.70 -4.31 -1.20
C ARG A 191 -9.17 -4.26 -0.79
N ASN A 192 -9.58 -3.26 -0.03
CA ASN A 192 -10.91 -3.18 0.55
C ASN A 192 -11.80 -2.16 -0.15
N VAL A 193 -11.27 -1.31 -1.03
CA VAL A 193 -12.05 -0.32 -1.80
C VAL A 193 -12.29 -0.79 -3.22
N THR A 194 -13.30 -0.23 -3.90
CA THR A 194 -13.67 -0.60 -5.28
C THR A 194 -13.27 0.43 -6.34
N CYS A 195 -13.03 1.68 -5.96
CA CYS A 195 -12.69 2.77 -6.87
C CYS A 195 -11.51 3.60 -6.38
N MET A 196 -10.85 4.30 -7.31
CA MET A 196 -9.69 5.14 -6.99
C MET A 196 -10.06 6.37 -6.15
N GLU A 197 -11.29 6.88 -6.29
CA GLU A 197 -11.78 8.03 -5.54
C GLU A 197 -11.81 7.73 -4.03
N ASP A 198 -12.34 6.57 -3.65
CA ASP A 198 -12.35 6.11 -2.26
C ASP A 198 -10.93 5.77 -1.77
N ALA A 199 -10.08 5.19 -2.63
CA ALA A 199 -8.67 4.95 -2.32
C ALA A 199 -7.95 6.26 -1.98
N TYR A 200 -8.16 7.33 -2.77
CA TYR A 200 -7.53 8.63 -2.51
C TYR A 200 -7.97 9.24 -1.20
N LYS A 201 -9.26 9.15 -0.83
CA LYS A 201 -9.75 9.66 0.46
C LYS A 201 -9.12 8.91 1.64
N ILE A 202 -8.97 7.59 1.55
CA ILE A 202 -8.28 6.82 2.59
C ILE A 202 -6.79 7.20 2.68
N TYR A 203 -6.12 7.30 1.53
CA TYR A 203 -4.70 7.65 1.48
C TYR A 203 -4.47 9.09 1.96
N GLU A 204 -5.37 10.02 1.66
CA GLU A 204 -5.35 11.40 2.17
C GLU A 204 -5.16 11.42 3.70
N ILE A 205 -5.96 10.63 4.41
CA ILE A 205 -5.95 10.57 5.87
C ILE A 205 -4.70 9.86 6.38
N ILE A 206 -4.33 8.71 5.80
CA ILE A 206 -3.12 7.96 6.20
C ILE A 206 -1.87 8.81 6.00
N LEU A 207 -1.76 9.53 4.88
CA LEU A 207 -0.61 10.37 4.58
C LEU A 207 -0.55 11.62 5.46
N SER A 208 -1.69 12.09 5.98
CA SER A 208 -1.75 13.27 6.85
C SER A 208 -1.52 12.98 8.33
N CYS A 209 -1.85 11.77 8.80
CA CYS A 209 -1.89 11.43 10.24
C CYS A 209 -0.79 10.45 10.68
N PRO A 210 -0.57 10.20 11.99
CA PRO A 210 0.46 9.28 12.46
C PRO A 210 0.32 7.82 11.95
N PRO A 211 1.36 6.97 12.05
CA PRO A 211 1.29 5.56 11.62
C PRO A 211 0.24 4.69 12.31
N SER A 212 -0.40 5.16 13.38
CA SER A 212 -1.54 4.48 14.03
C SER A 212 -2.84 4.57 13.23
N THR A 213 -2.96 5.53 12.31
CA THR A 213 -4.18 5.82 11.56
C THR A 213 -4.77 4.63 10.80
N PRO A 214 -3.99 3.75 10.13
CA PRO A 214 -4.55 2.53 9.54
C PRO A 214 -5.32 1.65 10.53
N PHE A 215 -4.95 1.63 11.81
CA PHE A 215 -5.67 0.88 12.84
C PHE A 215 -6.97 1.58 13.27
N LEU A 216 -6.98 2.91 13.29
CA LEU A 216 -8.20 3.68 13.54
C LEU A 216 -9.20 3.50 12.40
N LEU A 217 -8.72 3.51 11.16
CA LEU A 217 -9.52 3.16 9.98
C LEU A 217 -10.03 1.72 10.07
N LEU A 218 -9.24 0.78 10.60
CA LEU A 218 -9.70 -0.58 10.84
C LEU A 218 -10.84 -0.62 11.88
N VAL A 219 -10.81 0.22 12.93
CA VAL A 219 -11.94 0.35 13.87
C VAL A 219 -13.18 0.88 13.16
N VAL A 220 -13.05 1.93 12.34
CA VAL A 220 -14.17 2.52 11.60
C VAL A 220 -14.80 1.53 10.62
N TYR A 221 -13.98 0.80 9.87
CA TYR A 221 -14.42 -0.11 8.82
C TYR A 221 -14.49 -1.58 9.23
N TYR A 222 -14.37 -1.87 10.53
CA TYR A 222 -14.31 -3.23 11.03
C TYR A 222 -15.54 -4.05 10.58
N ASP A 223 -16.75 -3.52 10.76
CA ASP A 223 -17.97 -4.24 10.41
C ASP A 223 -18.05 -4.49 8.90
N THR A 224 -17.62 -3.54 8.08
CA THR A 224 -17.58 -3.71 6.61
C THR A 224 -16.61 -4.82 6.21
N ILE A 225 -15.38 -4.77 6.72
CA ILE A 225 -14.30 -5.70 6.34
C ILE A 225 -14.53 -7.09 6.91
N SER A 226 -14.97 -7.20 8.17
CA SER A 226 -15.26 -8.48 8.82
C SER A 226 -16.40 -9.23 8.13
N ASN A 227 -17.38 -8.51 7.59
CA ASN A 227 -18.46 -9.06 6.76
C ASN A 227 -18.04 -9.29 5.29
N LYS A 228 -16.75 -9.18 4.97
CA LYS A 228 -16.18 -9.35 3.62
C LYS A 228 -16.81 -8.45 2.56
N LYS A 229 -17.29 -7.28 2.97
CA LYS A 229 -17.79 -6.25 2.05
C LYS A 229 -16.66 -5.29 1.71
N ASN A 230 -16.78 -4.68 0.54
CA ASN A 230 -15.90 -3.57 0.18
C ASN A 230 -16.37 -2.29 0.87
N ILE A 231 -15.41 -1.42 1.14
CA ILE A 231 -15.62 -0.03 1.51
C ILE A 231 -16.00 0.70 0.23
N GLU A 232 -17.18 1.30 0.25
CA GLU A 232 -17.75 2.05 -0.87
C GLU A 232 -18.24 3.40 -0.35
N SER A 233 -18.09 4.45 -1.15
CA SER A 233 -18.56 5.80 -0.82
C SER A 233 -17.97 6.31 0.50
N VAL A 234 -16.64 6.41 0.56
CA VAL A 234 -15.91 6.90 1.74
C VAL A 234 -16.41 8.29 2.12
N ASP A 235 -16.89 8.42 3.36
CA ASP A 235 -17.46 9.64 3.93
C ASP A 235 -16.44 10.79 3.94
N ASP A 236 -16.84 11.97 3.49
CA ASP A 236 -16.02 13.18 3.51
C ASP A 236 -15.66 13.65 4.94
N ASN A 237 -16.40 13.17 5.95
CA ASN A 237 -16.14 13.40 7.37
C ASN A 237 -15.27 12.30 8.01
N LEU A 238 -14.76 11.32 7.26
CA LEU A 238 -13.93 10.23 7.78
C LEU A 238 -12.77 10.75 8.65
N TYR A 239 -12.16 11.87 8.27
CA TYR A 239 -11.10 12.51 9.05
C TYR A 239 -11.52 12.86 10.48
N LYS A 240 -12.74 13.37 10.68
CA LYS A 240 -13.28 13.68 12.02
C LYS A 240 -13.53 12.40 12.82
N SER A 241 -14.05 11.36 12.18
CA SER A 241 -14.26 10.05 12.81
C SER A 241 -12.95 9.44 13.28
N VAL A 242 -11.87 9.58 12.51
CA VAL A 242 -10.54 9.14 12.90
C VAL A 242 -10.01 9.94 14.09
N ILE A 243 -10.08 11.27 14.06
CA ILE A 243 -9.63 12.12 15.18
C ILE A 243 -10.37 11.78 16.48
N ALA A 244 -11.69 11.56 16.42
CA ALA A 244 -12.47 11.21 17.59
C ALA A 244 -12.03 9.89 18.26
N LEU A 245 -11.34 9.02 17.52
CA LEU A 245 -10.78 7.76 18.01
C LEU A 245 -9.34 7.88 18.51
N GLU A 246 -8.61 8.96 18.17
CA GLU A 246 -7.20 9.13 18.52
C GLU A 246 -6.99 9.20 20.05
N ASP A 247 -7.83 9.95 20.76
CA ASP A 247 -7.75 10.06 22.23
C ASP A 247 -7.96 8.71 22.92
N GLU A 248 -8.92 7.92 22.44
CA GLU A 248 -9.17 6.57 22.95
C GLU A 248 -7.96 5.65 22.69
N PHE A 249 -7.41 5.72 21.47
CA PHE A 249 -6.24 4.93 21.06
C PHE A 249 -5.03 5.24 21.94
N MET A 250 -4.72 6.52 22.13
CA MET A 250 -3.58 6.95 22.95
C MET A 250 -3.75 6.53 24.41
N LYS A 251 -4.95 6.69 24.98
CA LYS A 251 -5.25 6.25 26.34
C LYS A 251 -5.03 4.74 26.52
N ILE A 252 -5.50 3.93 25.57
CA ILE A 252 -5.31 2.46 25.63
C ILE A 252 -3.84 2.10 25.45
N LEU A 253 -3.14 2.79 24.53
CA LEU A 253 -1.71 2.58 24.31
C LEU A 253 -0.90 2.83 25.59
N ASP A 254 -1.22 3.90 26.32
CA ASP A 254 -0.58 4.24 27.60
C ASP A 254 -0.94 3.23 28.70
N GLU A 255 -2.19 2.74 28.76
CA GLU A 255 -2.60 1.68 29.67
C GLU A 255 -1.82 0.37 29.43
N ILE A 256 -1.56 0.03 28.16
CA ILE A 256 -0.77 -1.14 27.78
C ILE A 256 0.71 -0.95 28.16
N LYS A 257 1.29 0.21 27.87
CA LYS A 257 2.71 0.54 28.16
C LYS A 257 3.01 0.63 29.65
N SER A 258 2.10 1.20 30.43
CA SER A 258 2.23 1.31 31.89
C SER A 258 2.12 -0.02 32.64
N GLY A 259 1.92 -1.13 31.92
CA GLY A 259 1.96 -2.47 32.50
C GLY A 259 0.84 -2.74 33.49
N LYS A 260 -0.32 -2.06 33.36
CA LYS A 260 -1.54 -2.44 34.11
C LYS A 260 -1.86 -3.90 33.77
N LYS A 261 -1.58 -4.76 34.75
CA LYS A 261 -1.14 -6.17 34.66
C LYS A 261 -2.05 -7.20 33.97
N CYS A 262 -3.12 -6.84 33.28
CA CYS A 262 -4.15 -7.83 32.94
C CYS A 262 -4.03 -8.50 31.55
N PHE A 263 -3.24 -7.97 30.60
CA PHE A 263 -3.39 -8.38 29.18
C PHE A 263 -2.19 -9.04 28.50
N LEU A 264 -0.95 -8.76 28.92
CA LEU A 264 0.22 -9.01 28.07
C LEU A 264 0.88 -10.40 28.19
N LYS A 265 0.62 -11.17 29.25
CA LYS A 265 1.34 -12.45 29.46
C LYS A 265 0.94 -13.58 28.51
N LYS A 266 -0.26 -13.56 27.91
CA LYS A 266 -0.69 -14.63 26.99
C LYS A 266 -0.24 -14.46 25.54
N HIS A 267 0.03 -13.24 25.08
CA HIS A 267 0.18 -12.98 23.63
C HIS A 267 1.65 -12.93 23.15
N ALA A 268 2.62 -12.70 24.04
CA ALA A 268 4.03 -12.53 23.64
C ALA A 268 4.69 -13.80 23.06
N VAL A 269 4.35 -14.99 23.58
CA VAL A 269 4.90 -16.28 23.10
C VAL A 269 4.18 -16.77 21.83
N LEU A 270 2.93 -16.38 21.65
CA LEU A 270 2.05 -16.87 20.59
C LEU A 270 2.24 -16.12 19.25
N ILE A 271 2.71 -14.88 19.27
CA ILE A 271 2.90 -14.03 18.07
C ILE A 271 4.18 -14.34 17.29
N GLY A 272 5.23 -14.88 17.94
CA GLY A 272 6.44 -15.33 17.26
C GLY A 272 6.21 -16.50 16.28
N GLY A 273 5.27 -17.40 16.60
CA GLY A 273 4.93 -18.55 15.77
C GLY A 273 4.09 -18.22 14.54
N ALA A 274 3.18 -17.24 14.62
CA ALA A 274 2.26 -16.91 13.53
C ALA A 274 2.95 -16.20 12.35
N ILE A 275 3.94 -15.34 12.62
CA ILE A 275 4.73 -14.69 11.56
C ILE A 275 5.71 -15.68 10.93
N GLY A 276 6.30 -16.57 11.74
CA GLY A 276 7.05 -17.71 11.24
C GLY A 276 6.23 -18.58 10.30
N PHE A 277 4.93 -18.80 10.59
CA PHE A 277 4.03 -19.57 9.74
C PHE A 277 3.62 -18.83 8.46
N ILE A 278 3.38 -17.52 8.48
CA ILE A 278 3.05 -16.75 7.26
C ILE A 278 4.28 -16.60 6.36
N ALA A 279 5.46 -16.32 6.93
CA ALA A 279 6.72 -16.32 6.20
C ALA A 279 7.11 -17.73 5.70
N ALA A 280 6.86 -18.79 6.49
CA ALA A 280 7.12 -20.17 6.08
C ALA A 280 6.10 -20.70 5.07
N VAL A 281 4.83 -20.27 5.10
CA VAL A 281 3.84 -20.60 4.07
C VAL A 281 4.15 -19.85 2.76
N ALA A 282 4.67 -18.62 2.85
CA ALA A 282 5.19 -17.90 1.70
C ALA A 282 6.43 -18.60 1.10
N ALA A 283 7.38 -19.06 1.94
CA ALA A 283 8.56 -19.80 1.51
C ALA A 283 8.26 -21.24 1.04
N TYR A 284 7.30 -21.94 1.65
CA TYR A 284 6.91 -23.30 1.26
C TYR A 284 6.11 -23.33 -0.05
N LYS A 285 5.25 -22.32 -0.29
CA LYS A 285 4.61 -22.13 -1.60
C LYS A 285 5.59 -21.70 -2.69
N TYR A 286 6.73 -21.12 -2.32
CA TYR A 286 7.83 -20.78 -3.23
C TYR A 286 8.57 -22.05 -3.68
N ASN A 287 9.03 -22.89 -2.75
CA ASN A 287 9.77 -24.12 -3.08
C ASN A 287 8.93 -25.18 -3.81
N LYS A 288 7.62 -25.29 -3.53
CA LYS A 288 6.78 -26.28 -4.24
C LYS A 288 6.49 -25.91 -5.71
N ARG A 289 6.70 -24.65 -6.11
CA ARG A 289 6.51 -24.16 -7.50
C ARG A 289 7.78 -24.18 -8.33
N SER A 290 8.95 -24.33 -7.71
CA SER A 290 10.23 -24.53 -8.41
C SER A 290 10.49 -26.00 -8.78
N ASP A 291 9.66 -26.91 -8.29
CA ASP A 291 9.74 -28.36 -8.53
C ASP A 291 8.68 -28.86 -9.56
N GLU A 292 7.94 -27.95 -10.21
CA GLU A 292 7.04 -28.21 -11.35
C GLU A 292 7.56 -27.51 -12.61
#